data_AF-A0A845C8R6-F1
#
_entry.id   AF-A0A845C8R6-F1
#
_cell.length_a   1.000
_cell.length_b   1.000
_cell.length_c   1.000
_cell.angle_alpha   90.00
_cell.angle_beta   90.00
_cell.angle_gamma   90.00
#
_symmetry.space_group_name_H-M   'P 1'
#
loop_
_entity.id
_entity.type
_entity.pdbx_description
1 polymer ?
#
loop_
_entity_poly.entity_id
_entity_poly.type
_entity_poly.pdbx_seq_one_letter_code
_entity_poly.pdbx_strand_id
1 'polypeptide(L)'
;MFRVECDDASIAEVAEVLDDPKRAGILDPADRAMLAYAEKFTHTPQEMEETDIGRLRDAGFSEENIVDIIATVAYRNFANSINYAFGHVEQDPEGPEELQAAIERLKKNIRGS
;
A
#
# COMPACT_ATOMS: atom_id res chain seq x y z
N MET A 1 7.05 10.87 -6.43
CA MET A 1 5.75 11.07 -7.10
C MET A 1 5.33 9.79 -7.83
N PHE A 2 4.18 9.20 -7.46
CA PHE A 2 3.64 7.93 -7.99
C PHE A 2 3.46 7.98 -9.52
N ARG A 3 3.86 6.92 -10.24
CA ARG A 3 3.98 6.92 -11.72
C ARG A 3 2.71 6.48 -12.46
N VAL A 4 1.73 5.95 -11.75
CA VAL A 4 0.35 5.79 -12.24
C VAL A 4 -0.43 7.01 -11.80
N GLU A 5 -0.92 7.81 -12.75
CA GLU A 5 -1.98 8.77 -12.43
C GLU A 5 -3.21 7.94 -12.03
N CYS A 6 -3.60 7.99 -10.76
CA CYS A 6 -4.80 7.29 -10.26
C CYS A 6 -6.07 7.60 -11.07
N ASP A 7 -6.05 8.68 -11.86
CA ASP A 7 -7.16 9.16 -12.68
C ASP A 7 -7.46 8.25 -13.89
N ASP A 8 -6.51 7.41 -14.33
CA ASP A 8 -6.68 6.49 -15.46
C ASP A 8 -7.05 5.06 -15.05
N ALA A 9 -6.95 4.72 -13.77
CA ALA A 9 -7.25 3.37 -13.28
C ALA A 9 -8.75 3.13 -13.15
N SER A 10 -9.25 2.04 -13.73
CA SER A 10 -10.64 1.60 -13.51
C SER A 10 -10.82 1.08 -12.09
N ILE A 11 -12.06 1.15 -11.59
CA ILE A 11 -12.43 0.62 -10.27
C ILE A 11 -12.06 -0.87 -10.14
N ALA A 12 -12.19 -1.64 -11.23
CA ALA A 12 -11.82 -3.05 -11.27
C ALA A 12 -10.31 -3.27 -11.07
N GLU A 13 -9.47 -2.43 -11.69
CA GLU A 13 -8.02 -2.48 -11.53
C GLU A 13 -7.60 -2.09 -10.11
N VAL A 14 -8.22 -1.05 -9.53
CA VAL A 14 -8.00 -0.67 -8.13
C VAL A 14 -8.43 -1.81 -7.18
N ALA A 15 -9.56 -2.45 -7.44
CA ALA A 15 -10.04 -3.59 -6.67
C ALA A 15 -9.08 -4.79 -6.76
N GLU A 16 -8.47 -5.03 -7.92
CA GLU A 16 -7.45 -6.08 -8.11
C GLU A 16 -6.19 -5.78 -7.28
N VAL A 17 -5.73 -4.53 -7.28
CA VAL A 17 -4.59 -4.09 -6.45
C VAL A 17 -4.87 -4.30 -4.97
N LEU A 18 -6.09 -4.01 -4.50
CA LEU A 18 -6.46 -4.20 -3.10
C LEU A 18 -6.58 -5.69 -2.71
N ASP A 19 -6.96 -6.55 -3.65
CA ASP A 19 -7.13 -7.99 -3.39
C ASP A 19 -5.76 -8.70 -3.31
N ASP A 20 -4.91 -8.49 -4.31
CA ASP A 20 -3.54 -9.00 -4.33
C ASP A 20 -2.60 -8.09 -5.17
N PRO A 21 -1.85 -7.19 -4.51
CA PRO A 21 -0.88 -6.33 -5.17
C PRO A 21 0.18 -7.08 -5.98
N LYS A 22 0.49 -8.34 -5.64
CA LYS A 22 1.52 -9.14 -6.33
C LYS A 22 1.00 -9.71 -7.65
N ARG A 23 -0.32 -9.78 -7.83
CA ARG A 23 -0.97 -10.32 -9.02
C ARG A 23 -1.64 -9.26 -9.89
N ALA A 24 -1.90 -8.08 -9.35
CA ALA A 24 -2.64 -7.02 -10.04
C ALA A 24 -1.99 -6.59 -11.36
N GLY A 25 -2.65 -6.77 -12.49
CA GLY A 25 -2.04 -6.59 -13.83
C GLY A 25 -1.62 -5.16 -14.17
N ILE A 26 -2.28 -4.16 -13.59
CA ILE A 26 -2.02 -2.73 -13.81
C ILE A 26 -0.67 -2.26 -13.24
N LEU A 27 -0.11 -2.98 -12.26
CA LEU A 27 1.09 -2.55 -11.57
C LEU A 27 2.35 -2.92 -12.33
N ASP A 28 3.17 -1.90 -12.59
CA ASP A 28 4.51 -2.07 -13.12
C ASP A 28 5.46 -2.64 -12.04
N PRO A 29 6.68 -3.08 -12.43
CA PRO A 29 7.64 -3.64 -11.46
C PRO A 29 8.03 -2.65 -10.34
N ALA A 30 8.03 -1.35 -10.61
CA ALA A 30 8.39 -0.33 -9.63
C ALA A 30 7.28 -0.13 -8.60
N ASP A 31 6.03 -0.08 -9.03
CA ASP A 31 4.87 0.01 -8.14
C ASP A 31 4.80 -1.21 -7.22
N ARG A 32 5.07 -2.41 -7.74
CA ARG A 32 5.15 -3.62 -6.91
C ARG A 32 6.27 -3.56 -5.88
N ALA A 33 7.45 -3.05 -6.26
CA ALA A 33 8.57 -2.89 -5.33
C ALA A 33 8.23 -1.91 -4.19
N MET A 34 7.57 -0.80 -4.52
CA MET A 34 7.10 0.18 -3.55
C MET A 34 6.02 -0.41 -2.62
N LEU A 35 5.03 -1.13 -3.16
CA LEU A 35 3.99 -1.77 -2.33
C LEU A 35 4.56 -2.87 -1.44
N ALA A 36 5.54 -3.65 -1.91
CA ALA A 36 6.23 -4.64 -1.09
C ALA A 36 7.04 -3.98 0.05
N TYR A 37 7.67 -2.83 -0.22
CA TYR A 37 8.33 -2.03 0.81
C TYR A 37 7.32 -1.55 1.86
N ALA A 38 6.18 -1.00 1.43
CA ALA A 38 5.13 -0.53 2.31
C ALA A 38 4.54 -1.67 3.17
N GLU A 39 4.27 -2.83 2.57
CA GLU A 39 3.81 -4.05 3.26
C GLU A 39 4.79 -4.43 4.39
N LYS A 40 6.08 -4.55 4.07
CA LYS A 40 7.10 -4.92 5.07
C LYS A 40 7.24 -3.87 6.17
N PHE A 41 7.27 -2.58 5.83
CA PHE A 41 7.39 -1.50 6.81
C PHE A 41 6.18 -1.48 7.76
N THR A 42 4.97 -1.72 7.25
CA THR A 42 3.74 -1.71 8.06
C THR A 42 3.62 -2.91 8.99
N HIS A 43 4.03 -4.10 8.57
CA HIS A 43 3.91 -5.30 9.38
C HIS A 43 5.12 -5.58 10.28
N THR A 44 6.33 -5.29 9.81
CA THR A 44 7.60 -5.66 10.45
C THR A 44 8.63 -4.52 10.36
N PRO A 45 8.33 -3.31 10.90
CA PRO A 45 9.25 -2.16 10.79
C PRO A 45 10.63 -2.42 11.42
N GLN A 46 10.70 -3.28 12.44
CA GLN A 46 11.95 -3.68 13.10
C GLN A 46 12.87 -4.56 12.25
N GLU A 47 12.35 -5.13 11.16
CA GLU A 47 13.09 -6.03 10.24
C GLU A 47 13.54 -5.30 8.97
N MET A 48 13.34 -3.98 8.90
CA MET A 48 13.77 -3.16 7.76
C MET A 48 15.30 -3.09 7.68
N GLU A 49 15.83 -3.22 6.48
CA GLU A 49 17.26 -3.23 6.19
C GLU A 49 17.60 -2.28 5.04
N GLU A 50 18.89 -1.93 4.90
CA GLU A 50 19.37 -1.15 3.74
C GLU A 50 19.09 -1.84 2.40
N THR A 51 18.96 -3.17 2.40
CA THR A 51 18.62 -3.96 1.21
C THR A 51 17.21 -3.65 0.68
N ASP A 52 16.27 -3.25 1.53
CA ASP A 52 14.93 -2.85 1.12
C ASP A 52 14.96 -1.52 0.36
N ILE A 53 15.84 -0.60 0.78
CA ILE A 53 16.11 0.65 0.05
C ILE A 53 16.81 0.36 -1.27
N GLY A 54 17.76 -0.58 -1.27
CA GLY A 54 18.42 -1.06 -2.49
C GLY A 54 17.41 -1.53 -3.55
N ARG A 55 16.40 -2.31 -3.16
CA ARG A 55 15.34 -2.77 -4.06
C ARG A 55 14.53 -1.62 -4.67
N LEU A 56 14.27 -0.54 -3.92
CA LEU A 56 13.60 0.64 -4.46
C LEU A 56 14.49 1.37 -5.48
N ARG A 57 15.81 1.45 -5.24
CA ARG A 57 16.75 2.02 -6.21
C ARG A 57 16.82 1.18 -7.49
N ASP A 58 16.86 -0.14 -7.36
CA ASP A 58 16.88 -1.08 -8.49
C ASP A 58 15.59 -1.00 -9.32
N ALA A 59 14.47 -0.65 -8.69
CA ALA A 59 13.20 -0.36 -9.33
C ALA A 59 13.17 1.02 -10.05
N GLY A 60 14.23 1.82 -9.95
CA GLY A 60 14.36 3.11 -10.63
C GLY A 60 13.85 4.31 -9.83
N PHE A 61 13.56 4.17 -8.54
CA PHE A 61 13.23 5.32 -7.69
C PHE A 61 14.47 6.17 -7.39
N SER A 62 14.32 7.49 -7.49
CA SER A 62 15.33 8.45 -7.01
C SER A 62 15.36 8.50 -5.48
N GLU A 63 16.44 9.03 -4.89
CA GLU A 63 16.51 9.21 -3.43
C GLU A 63 15.36 10.05 -2.89
N GLU A 64 14.93 11.09 -3.62
CA GLU A 64 13.78 11.91 -3.27
C GLU A 64 12.47 11.09 -3.25
N ASN A 65 12.24 10.27 -4.28
CA ASN A 65 11.09 9.36 -4.32
C ASN A 65 11.12 8.36 -3.16
N ILE A 66 12.30 7.84 -2.80
CA ILE A 66 12.46 6.90 -1.69
C ILE A 66 12.10 7.57 -0.36
N VAL A 67 12.57 8.81 -0.13
CA VAL A 67 12.21 9.59 1.06
C VAL A 67 10.70 9.81 1.12
N ASP A 68 10.06 10.16 0.00
CA ASP A 68 8.61 10.33 -0.08
C ASP A 68 7.84 9.04 0.25
N ILE A 69 8.29 7.89 -0.28
CA ILE A 69 7.70 6.57 0.00
C ILE A 69 7.76 6.30 1.51
N ILE A 70 8.95 6.45 2.11
CA ILE A 70 9.16 6.21 3.55
C ILE A 70 8.28 7.14 4.38
N ALA A 71 8.29 8.43 4.09
CA ALA A 71 7.53 9.43 4.82
C ALA A 71 6.02 9.15 4.74
N THR A 72 5.53 8.79 3.56
CA THR A 72 4.12 8.47 3.33
C THR A 72 3.70 7.25 4.15
N VAL A 73 4.46 6.14 4.07
CA VAL A 73 4.14 4.91 4.80
C VAL A 73 4.20 5.15 6.32
N ALA A 74 5.25 5.84 6.81
CA ALA A 74 5.40 6.15 8.23
C ALA A 74 4.25 7.01 8.75
N TYR A 75 3.86 8.05 8.00
CA TYR A 75 2.76 8.94 8.37
C TYR A 75 1.43 8.17 8.45
N ARG A 76 1.13 7.31 7.46
CA ARG A 76 -0.08 6.49 7.46
C ARG A 76 -0.12 5.54 8.66
N ASN A 77 0.98 4.87 8.97
CA ASN A 77 1.04 3.96 10.13
C ASN A 77 0.84 4.72 11.46
N PHE A 78 1.42 5.90 11.60
CA PHE A 78 1.23 6.75 12.78
C PHE A 78 -0.22 7.21 12.93
N ALA A 79 -0.81 7.76 11.86
CA ALA A 79 -2.19 8.23 11.86
C ALA A 79 -3.18 7.09 12.14
N ASN A 80 -3.00 5.93 11.51
CA ASN A 80 -3.83 4.75 11.73
C ASN A 80 -3.72 4.26 13.18
N SER A 81 -2.51 4.25 13.75
CA SER A 81 -2.30 3.86 15.16
C SER A 81 -3.05 4.76 16.13
N ILE A 82 -3.08 6.07 15.87
CA ILE A 82 -3.87 7.02 16.66
C ILE A 82 -5.37 6.75 16.53
N ASN A 83 -5.86 6.55 15.31
CA ASN A 83 -7.28 6.26 15.07
C ASN A 83 -7.72 5.00 15.84
N TYR A 84 -6.92 3.93 15.76
CA TYR A 84 -7.18 2.71 16.53
C TYR A 84 -7.14 2.95 18.04
N ALA A 85 -6.21 3.77 18.55
CA ALA A 85 -6.15 4.10 19.97
C ALA A 85 -7.39 4.87 20.46
N PHE A 86 -7.98 5.71 19.62
CA PHE A 86 -9.25 6.40 19.92
C PHE A 86 -10.49 5.51 19.73
N GLY A 87 -10.34 4.29 19.21
CA GLY A 87 -11.48 3.46 18.83
C GLY A 87 -12.22 3.95 17.59
N HIS A 88 -11.61 4.86 16.82
CA HIS A 88 -12.10 5.25 15.51
C HIS A 88 -11.67 4.20 14.50
N VAL A 89 -12.61 3.35 14.08
CA VAL A 89 -12.42 2.50 12.92
C VAL A 89 -12.55 3.41 11.70
N GLU A 90 -11.55 3.40 10.81
CA GLU A 90 -11.68 4.02 9.48
C GLU A 90 -13.06 3.65 8.92
N GLN A 91 -13.86 4.66 8.59
CA GLN A 91 -15.10 4.43 7.88
C GLN A 91 -14.73 3.75 6.57
N ASP A 92 -15.46 2.69 6.22
CA ASP A 92 -15.26 2.06 4.93
C ASP A 92 -15.37 3.11 3.84
N PRO A 93 -14.43 3.15 2.88
CA PRO A 93 -14.50 4.09 1.79
C PRO A 93 -15.88 3.98 1.14
N GLU A 94 -16.63 5.08 1.10
CA GLU A 94 -17.82 5.15 0.26
C GLU A 94 -17.36 4.97 -1.19
N GLY A 95 -17.93 3.99 -1.88
CA GLY A 95 -17.48 3.63 -3.21
C GLY A 95 -18.27 2.50 -3.85
N PRO A 96 -17.98 2.15 -5.11
CA PRO A 96 -18.66 1.10 -5.87
C PRO A 96 -18.62 -0.27 -5.17
N GLU A 97 -19.63 -1.11 -5.38
CA GLU A 97 -19.76 -2.43 -4.72
C GLU A 97 -18.53 -3.34 -4.91
N GLU A 98 -17.90 -3.26 -6.08
CA GLU A 98 -16.69 -4.03 -6.42
C GLU A 98 -15.51 -3.67 -5.51
N LEU A 99 -15.34 -2.38 -5.22
CA LEU A 99 -14.32 -1.86 -4.33
C LEU A 99 -14.60 -2.29 -2.88
N GLN A 100 -15.85 -2.21 -2.45
CA GLN A 100 -16.27 -2.66 -1.12
C GLN A 100 -16.04 -4.16 -0.94
N ALA A 101 -16.36 -4.97 -1.96
CA ALA A 101 -16.13 -6.41 -1.93
C ALA A 101 -14.64 -6.75 -1.83
N ALA A 102 -13.77 -6.02 -2.54
CA ALA A 102 -12.32 -6.18 -2.43
C ALA A 102 -11.80 -5.82 -1.03
N ILE A 103 -12.27 -4.71 -0.46
CA ILE A 103 -11.92 -4.29 0.92
C ILE A 103 -12.37 -5.33 1.94
N GLU A 104 -13.57 -5.91 1.80
CA GLU A 104 -14.04 -6.96 2.70
C GLU A 104 -13.22 -8.25 2.58
N ARG A 105 -12.77 -8.62 1.37
CA ARG A 105 -11.82 -9.73 1.19
C ARG A 105 -10.48 -9.43 1.86
N LEU A 106 -9.93 -8.24 1.66
CA LEU A 106 -8.69 -7.79 2.29
C LEU A 106 -8.78 -7.85 3.82
N LYS A 107 -9.84 -7.29 4.42
CA LYS A 107 -10.06 -7.33 5.88
C LYS A 107 -10.17 -8.76 6.42
N LYS A 108 -10.72 -9.70 5.65
CA LYS A 108 -10.79 -11.12 6.05
C LYS A 108 -9.40 -11.76 6.03
N ASN A 109 -8.58 -11.46 5.03
CA ASN A 109 -7.21 -11.96 4.93
C ASN A 109 -6.32 -11.42 6.06
N ILE A 110 -6.45 -10.14 6.40
CA ILE A 110 -5.67 -9.51 7.50
C ILE A 110 -6.09 -10.05 8.87
N ARG A 111 -7.39 -10.27 9.12
CA ARG A 111 -7.89 -10.81 10.40
C ARG A 111 -7.64 -12.31 10.59
N GLY A 112 -7.29 -13.02 9.51
CA GLY A 112 -7.04 -14.46 9.50
C GLY A 112 -5.57 -14.86 9.59
N SER A 113 -4.64 -13.89 9.55
CA SER A 113 -3.19 -14.07 9.73
C SER A 113 -2.75 -13.73 11.14
#